data_AF-A0A4D7Z4Y6-F1
#
_entry.id   AF-A0A4D7Z4Y6-F1
#
_cell.length_a   1.000
_cell.length_b   1.000
_cell.length_c   1.000
_cell.angle_alpha   90.00
_cell.angle_beta   90.00
_cell.angle_gamma   90.00
#
_symmetry.space_group_name_H-M   'P 1'
#
loop_
_entity.id
_entity.type
_entity.pdbx_description
1 polymer ?
#
loop_
_entity_poly.entity_id
_entity_poly.type
_entity_poly.pdbx_seq_one_letter_code
_entity_poly.pdbx_strand_id
1 'polypeptide(L)'
;MTGFPAASSKAKKTARAGPVIIEDRGKPSHVLMTYSEFECLTGKRRNEADALIASTALVHNLVVVTRSVRDFDGTGVVVVDPWHG
;
A
#
# COMPACT_ATOMS: atom_id res chain seq x y z
N MET A 1 1.11 -14.14 -29.43
CA MET A 1 1.52 -14.44 -28.04
C MET A 1 2.88 -13.83 -27.78
N THR A 2 2.95 -12.55 -27.39
CA THR A 2 4.22 -11.94 -26.98
C THR A 2 4.46 -12.28 -25.52
N GLY A 3 5.33 -13.26 -25.28
CA GLY A 3 5.77 -13.61 -23.94
C GLY A 3 6.61 -12.49 -23.34
N PHE A 4 6.07 -11.79 -22.36
CA PHE A 4 6.88 -11.16 -21.31
C PHE A 4 6.62 -11.93 -20.01
N PRO A 5 7.40 -12.98 -19.69
CA PRO A 5 7.83 -13.11 -18.29
C PRO A 5 9.09 -13.98 -18.11
N ALA A 6 10.28 -13.37 -18.14
CA ALA A 6 11.46 -13.97 -17.49
C ALA A 6 12.20 -12.95 -16.62
N ALA A 7 12.21 -11.68 -17.04
CA ALA A 7 12.83 -10.60 -16.26
C ALA A 7 11.95 -10.10 -15.10
N SER A 8 10.62 -10.22 -15.18
CA SER A 8 9.70 -9.64 -14.19
C SER A 8 9.76 -10.35 -12.83
N SER A 9 9.96 -11.67 -12.80
CA SER A 9 10.13 -12.43 -11.55
C SER A 9 11.46 -12.10 -10.87
N LYS A 10 12.55 -11.98 -11.64
CA LYS A 10 13.87 -11.57 -11.13
C LYS A 10 13.84 -10.13 -10.62
N ALA A 11 13.26 -9.20 -11.38
CA ALA A 11 13.10 -7.81 -10.98
C ALA A 11 12.26 -7.68 -9.70
N LYS A 12 11.14 -8.39 -9.60
CA LYS A 12 10.31 -8.44 -8.37
C LYS A 12 11.07 -9.04 -7.18
N LYS A 13 11.89 -10.07 -7.39
CA LYS A 13 12.71 -10.67 -6.33
C LYS A 13 13.76 -9.68 -5.83
N THR A 14 14.45 -8.98 -6.73
CA THR A 14 15.43 -7.95 -6.38
C THR A 14 14.78 -6.76 -5.69
N ALA A 15 13.59 -6.34 -6.13
CA ALA A 15 12.81 -5.25 -5.54
C ALA A 15 12.43 -5.47 -4.07
N ARG A 16 12.50 -6.72 -3.55
CA ARG A 16 12.33 -7.02 -2.13
C ARG A 16 13.57 -6.70 -1.28
N ALA A 17 14.75 -6.59 -1.90
CA ALA A 17 16.00 -6.24 -1.22
C ALA A 17 16.30 -4.73 -1.29
N GLY A 18 15.59 -4.00 -2.14
CA GLY A 18 15.68 -2.55 -2.30
C GLY A 18 15.17 -2.12 -3.69
N PRO A 19 15.02 -0.80 -3.93
CA PRO A 19 14.48 -0.29 -5.18
C PRO A 19 15.34 -0.67 -6.40
N VAL A 20 14.69 -1.06 -7.49
CA VAL A 20 15.32 -1.39 -8.77
C VAL A 20 15.00 -0.28 -9.76
N ILE A 21 16.03 0.38 -10.31
CA ILE A 21 15.87 1.39 -11.36
C ILE A 21 15.88 0.69 -12.72
N ILE A 22 14.90 1.00 -13.55
CA ILE A 22 14.79 0.55 -14.93
C ILE A 22 15.19 1.72 -15.83
N GLU A 23 16.26 1.54 -16.60
CA GLU A 23 16.76 2.53 -17.54
C GLU A 23 16.29 2.24 -18.96
N ASP A 24 16.01 3.31 -19.72
CA ASP A 24 15.84 3.26 -21.17
C ASP A 24 16.85 4.22 -21.82
N ARG A 25 17.62 3.72 -22.80
CA ARG A 25 18.67 4.46 -23.52
C ARG A 25 19.62 5.27 -22.61
N GLY A 26 20.06 4.66 -21.51
CA GLY A 26 20.98 5.27 -20.55
C GLY A 26 20.36 6.36 -19.66
N LYS A 27 19.03 6.41 -19.57
CA LYS A 27 18.30 7.30 -18.66
C LYS A 27 17.36 6.51 -17.77
N PRO A 28 17.27 6.81 -16.47
CA PRO A 28 16.22 6.25 -15.60
C PRO A 28 14.83 6.54 -16.18
N SER A 29 14.00 5.51 -16.29
CA SER A 29 12.63 5.62 -16.80
C SER A 29 11.58 5.18 -15.78
N HIS A 30 11.86 4.14 -14.99
CA HIS A 30 10.95 3.60 -13.98
C HIS A 30 11.72 3.14 -12.74
N VAL A 31 11.03 3.02 -11.61
CA VAL A 31 11.53 2.38 -10.40
C VAL A 31 10.56 1.28 -9.99
N LEU A 32 11.07 0.07 -9.75
CA LEU A 32 10.32 -1.05 -9.20
C LEU A 32 10.75 -1.26 -7.75
N MET A 33 9.79 -1.22 -6.84
CA MET A 33 10.00 -1.49 -5.41
C MET A 33 8.75 -2.15 -4.82
N THR A 34 8.80 -2.58 -3.57
CA THR A 34 7.59 -3.07 -2.90
C THR A 34 6.60 -1.92 -2.69
N TYR A 35 5.30 -2.24 -2.70
CA TYR A 35 4.28 -1.22 -2.47
C TYR A 35 4.43 -0.57 -1.08
N SER A 36 4.79 -1.34 -0.05
CA SER A 36 5.03 -0.83 1.30
C SER A 36 6.17 0.19 1.36
N GLU A 37 7.27 -0.04 0.62
CA GLU A 37 8.35 0.96 0.57
C GLU A 37 7.91 2.20 -0.21
N PHE A 38 7.13 2.04 -1.29
CA PHE A 38 6.53 3.17 -1.99
C PHE A 38 5.60 3.99 -1.08
N GLU A 39 4.80 3.34 -0.24
CA GLU A 39 3.94 4.02 0.75
C GLU A 39 4.75 4.81 1.78
N CYS A 40 5.83 4.21 2.30
CA CYS A 40 6.77 4.92 3.19
C CYS A 40 7.42 6.12 2.49
N LEU A 41 7.91 5.96 1.25
CA LEU A 41 8.59 7.03 0.49
C LEU A 41 7.66 8.17 0.09
N THR A 42 6.44 7.85 -0.34
CA THR A 42 5.45 8.86 -0.72
C THR A 42 4.88 9.59 0.49
N GLY A 43 5.26 9.17 1.70
CA GLY A 43 4.75 9.76 2.92
C GLY A 43 3.23 9.70 2.93
N LYS A 44 2.65 8.59 2.46
CA LYS A 44 1.28 8.21 2.84
C LYS A 44 1.32 8.02 4.35
N ARG A 45 1.25 9.14 5.06
CA ARG A 45 1.05 9.24 6.48
C ARG A 45 -0.16 8.35 6.74
N ARG A 46 -0.13 7.57 7.83
CA ARG A 46 -1.36 7.11 8.47
C ARG A 46 -2.31 8.32 8.45
N ASN A 47 -3.31 8.21 7.59
CA ASN A 47 -3.96 9.31 6.93
C ASN A 47 -4.61 10.18 8.02
N GLU A 48 -4.39 11.48 8.02
CA GLU A 48 -5.10 12.39 8.92
C GLU A 48 -6.62 12.17 8.78
N ALA A 49 -7.09 11.81 7.59
CA ALA A 49 -8.48 11.40 7.41
C ALA A 49 -8.81 10.05 8.05
N ASP A 50 -7.94 9.03 8.07
CA ASP A 50 -8.21 7.77 8.79
C ASP A 50 -8.28 8.02 10.30
N ALA A 51 -7.43 8.90 10.83
CA ALA A 51 -7.48 9.32 12.23
C ALA A 51 -8.78 10.08 12.55
N LEU A 52 -9.23 10.96 11.65
CA LEU A 52 -10.51 11.66 11.79
C LEU A 52 -11.70 10.70 11.68
N ILE A 53 -11.67 9.74 10.76
CA ILE A 53 -12.68 8.70 10.60
C ILE A 53 -12.75 7.84 11.87
N ALA A 54 -11.60 7.36 12.37
CA ALA A 54 -11.52 6.58 13.59
C ALA A 54 -12.05 7.36 14.80
N SER A 55 -11.65 8.63 14.95
CA SER A 55 -12.12 9.51 16.03
C SER A 55 -13.63 9.71 15.98
N THR A 56 -14.17 9.99 14.79
CA THR A 56 -15.61 10.15 14.57
C THR A 56 -16.35 8.86 14.92
N ALA A 57 -15.87 7.72 14.45
CA ALA A 57 -16.50 6.44 14.72
C ALA A 57 -16.46 6.08 16.21
N LEU A 58 -15.36 6.33 16.91
CA LEU A 58 -15.26 6.10 18.36
C LEU A 58 -16.20 7.01 19.16
N VAL A 59 -16.22 8.31 18.87
CA VAL A 59 -17.06 9.28 19.59
C VAL A 59 -18.54 9.01 19.37
N HIS A 60 -18.93 8.57 18.17
CA HIS A 60 -20.32 8.32 17.81
C HIS A 60 -20.73 6.85 17.87
N ASN A 61 -19.87 5.96 18.39
CA ASN A 61 -20.10 4.53 18.49
C ASN A 61 -20.53 3.88 17.15
N LEU A 62 -19.82 4.21 16.07
CA LEU A 62 -20.04 3.69 14.72
C LEU A 62 -19.06 2.57 14.38
N VAL A 63 -19.46 1.73 13.42
CA VAL A 63 -18.59 0.73 12.79
C VAL A 63 -18.04 1.30 11.48
N VAL A 64 -16.73 1.17 11.27
CA VAL A 64 -16.10 1.56 10.01
C VAL A 64 -16.15 0.38 9.05
N VAL A 65 -16.77 0.57 7.89
CA VAL A 65 -16.81 -0.46 6.84
C VAL A 65 -15.82 -0.09 5.74
N THR A 66 -14.75 -0.86 5.58
CA THR A 66 -13.69 -0.57 4.61
C THR A 66 -12.89 -1.81 4.22
N ARG A 67 -12.35 -1.82 3.00
CA ARG A 67 -11.38 -2.84 2.55
C ARG A 67 -9.98 -2.62 3.12
N SER A 68 -9.67 -1.40 3.57
CA SER A 68 -8.33 -1.04 4.07
C SER A 68 -8.25 -1.20 5.58
N VAL A 69 -8.51 -2.42 6.07
CA VAL A 69 -8.61 -2.70 7.52
C VAL A 69 -7.34 -2.27 8.29
N ARG A 70 -6.17 -2.51 7.70
CA ARG A 70 -4.86 -2.22 8.31
C ARG A 70 -4.63 -0.75 8.65
N ASP A 71 -5.33 0.15 7.98
CA ASP A 71 -5.20 1.59 8.22
C ASP A 71 -5.75 2.00 9.59
N PHE A 72 -6.62 1.16 10.16
CA PHE A 72 -7.28 1.37 11.45
C PHE A 72 -6.69 0.49 12.58
N ASP A 73 -5.65 -0.29 12.31
CA ASP A 73 -4.99 -1.14 13.31
C ASP A 73 -4.46 -0.29 14.49
N GLY A 74 -4.82 -0.69 15.71
CA GLY A 74 -4.39 0.00 16.93
C GLY A 74 -5.19 1.27 17.28
N THR A 75 -6.20 1.64 16.48
CA THR A 75 -7.09 2.80 16.80
C THR A 75 -8.20 2.44 17.80
N GLY A 76 -8.55 1.15 17.92
CA GLY A 76 -9.64 0.68 18.79
C GLY A 76 -11.04 0.75 18.17
N VAL A 77 -11.17 1.27 16.94
CA VAL A 77 -12.45 1.31 16.22
C VAL A 77 -12.86 -0.09 15.76
N VAL A 78 -14.16 -0.38 15.75
CA VAL A 78 -14.69 -1.61 15.16
C VAL A 78 -14.68 -1.47 13.64
N VAL A 79 -14.00 -2.39 12.95
CA VAL A 79 -13.86 -2.39 11.49
C VAL A 79 -14.45 -3.65 10.89
N VAL A 80 -15.19 -3.51 9.79
CA VAL A 80 -15.71 -4.61 8.98
C VAL A 80 -15.18 -4.48 7.56
N ASP A 81 -14.59 -5.56 7.03
CA ASP A 81 -14.25 -5.68 5.62
C ASP A 81 -15.40 -6.37 4.88
N PRO A 82 -16.21 -5.67 4.07
CA PRO A 82 -17.37 -6.26 3.41
C PRO A 82 -16.98 -7.19 2.24
N TRP A 83 -15.69 -7.29 1.88
CA TRP A 83 -15.18 -8.23 0.89
C TRP A 83 -14.70 -9.56 1.50
N HIS A 84 -14.65 -9.66 2.84
CA HIS A 84 -14.39 -10.91 3.55
C HIS A 84 -15.61 -11.25 4.41
N GLY A 85 -16.46 -12.12 3.86
CA GLY A 85 -17.64 -12.69 4.53
C GLY A 85 -17.34 -14.01 5.22
#